data_AF-A0A3B3BHA6-F1
#
_entry.id   AF-A0A3B3BHA6-F1
#
_cell.length_a   1.000
_cell.length_b   1.000
_cell.length_c   1.000
_cell.angle_alpha   90.00
_cell.angle_beta   90.00
_cell.angle_gamma   90.00
#
_symmetry.space_group_name_H-M   'P 1'
#
loop_
_entity.id
_entity.type
_entity.pdbx_description
1 polymer ?
#
loop_
_entity_poly.entity_id
_entity_poly.type
_entity_poly.pdbx_seq_one_letter_code
_entity_poly.pdbx_strand_id
1 'polypeptide(L)'
;MPTVGGLEQDTFARNVLEMSTPLLHPHSPGRATVLLTLTYLFSLASSVQPPPPTKSPCPDGYISWYQNCYKLVEELAIWSDAQDACKKEGGNLASIDMSYDQAFVAGVVLQGKADAWIGLRRMVDGSYSWSDGWPVFFTEWGPGEPTNHRQEGCVSMHASKWFHGTWNDTKCDQAKPYICKISSGTTLCKALTSHFCSGLLLAGLQTLLPVSQHRAGLHSQQSRAGVHPELKLHQKSPHLDRPHQRPKL
;
A
#
# COMPACT_ATOMS: atom_id res chain seq x y z
N MET A 1 -28.91 10.86 0.87
CA MET A 1 -28.21 11.31 -0.36
C MET A 1 -28.08 10.10 -1.27
N PRO A 2 -28.50 10.19 -2.55
CA PRO A 2 -28.81 9.01 -3.36
C PRO A 2 -27.55 8.35 -3.93
N THR A 3 -27.61 7.02 -3.96
CA THR A 3 -26.62 6.08 -4.47
C THR A 3 -26.48 6.23 -6.00
N VAL A 4 -25.32 6.66 -6.48
CA VAL A 4 -24.97 6.62 -7.91
C VAL A 4 -24.12 5.38 -8.11
N GLY A 5 -24.67 4.37 -8.78
CA GLY A 5 -23.94 3.14 -9.09
C GLY A 5 -24.71 2.10 -9.90
N GLY A 6 -25.80 2.49 -10.57
CA GLY A 6 -26.66 1.56 -11.33
C GLY A 6 -26.76 1.83 -12.83
N LEU A 7 -26.12 2.88 -13.37
CA LEU A 7 -26.36 3.31 -14.75
C LEU A 7 -25.18 3.12 -15.73
N GLU A 8 -23.98 2.73 -15.28
CA GLU A 8 -22.85 2.56 -16.21
C GLU A 8 -22.71 1.15 -16.79
N GLN A 9 -23.23 0.10 -16.12
CA GLN A 9 -23.23 -1.25 -16.71
C GLN A 9 -24.24 -1.40 -17.86
N ASP A 10 -25.27 -0.55 -17.90
CA ASP A 10 -26.35 -0.63 -18.89
C ASP A 10 -25.96 -0.04 -20.26
N THR A 11 -24.86 0.72 -20.33
CA THR A 11 -24.39 1.34 -21.57
C THR A 11 -23.49 0.39 -22.39
N PHE A 12 -22.69 -0.44 -21.73
CA PHE A 12 -21.83 -1.42 -22.44
C PHE A 12 -22.66 -2.53 -23.09
N ALA A 13 -23.74 -2.98 -22.44
CA ALA A 13 -24.66 -3.98 -22.98
C ALA A 13 -25.45 -3.47 -24.20
N ARG A 14 -25.80 -2.18 -24.24
CA ARG A 14 -26.51 -1.59 -25.39
C ARG A 14 -25.63 -1.48 -26.64
N ASN A 15 -24.33 -1.24 -26.49
CA ASN A 15 -23.42 -1.08 -27.63
C ASN A 15 -23.01 -2.38 -28.33
N VAL A 16 -23.26 -3.55 -27.76
CA VAL A 16 -23.03 -4.84 -28.45
C VAL A 16 -24.22 -5.22 -29.35
N LEU A 17 -25.43 -4.72 -29.04
CA LEU A 17 -26.65 -5.09 -29.76
C LEU A 17 -26.85 -4.41 -31.12
N GLU A 18 -26.10 -3.34 -31.44
CA GLU A 18 -26.30 -2.58 -32.70
C GLU A 18 -25.41 -3.00 -33.88
N MET A 19 -24.44 -3.91 -33.73
CA MET A 19 -23.47 -4.20 -34.81
C MET A 19 -23.74 -5.46 -35.64
N SER A 20 -24.96 -6.01 -35.66
CA SER A 20 -25.20 -7.24 -36.43
C SER A 20 -26.66 -7.47 -36.84
N THR A 21 -27.26 -6.51 -37.55
CA THR A 21 -28.44 -6.81 -38.40
C THR A 21 -28.03 -6.92 -39.86
N PRO A 22 -27.71 -8.13 -40.36
CA PRO A 22 -27.59 -8.35 -41.81
C PRO A 22 -28.98 -8.35 -42.45
N LEU A 23 -29.16 -7.50 -43.46
CA LEU A 23 -30.34 -7.49 -44.35
C LEU A 23 -30.41 -8.83 -45.09
N LEU A 24 -31.37 -9.71 -44.76
CA LEU A 24 -31.53 -10.99 -45.46
C LEU A 24 -32.98 -11.29 -45.84
N HIS A 25 -33.13 -11.61 -47.13
CA HIS A 25 -34.35 -11.98 -47.84
C HIS A 25 -35.04 -13.25 -47.27
N PRO A 26 -36.37 -13.42 -47.51
CA PRO A 26 -37.12 -14.57 -47.06
C PRO A 26 -37.04 -15.73 -48.07
N HIS A 27 -36.83 -16.96 -47.56
CA HIS A 27 -37.06 -18.29 -48.14
C HIS A 27 -35.85 -19.25 -48.04
N SER A 28 -35.72 -19.95 -46.90
CA SER A 28 -35.05 -21.25 -46.81
C SER A 28 -35.55 -22.06 -45.59
N PRO A 29 -35.94 -23.34 -45.77
CA PRO A 29 -36.54 -24.19 -44.73
C PRO A 29 -35.58 -24.64 -43.61
N GLY A 30 -34.29 -24.30 -43.66
CA GLY A 30 -33.33 -24.60 -42.58
C GLY A 30 -33.30 -23.59 -41.42
N ARG A 31 -34.05 -22.47 -41.52
CA ARG A 31 -33.99 -21.37 -40.54
C ARG A 31 -34.76 -21.61 -39.24
N ALA A 32 -35.83 -22.41 -39.28
CA ALA A 32 -36.65 -22.66 -38.10
C ALA A 32 -35.86 -23.39 -37.00
N THR A 33 -35.06 -24.39 -37.38
CA THR A 33 -34.24 -25.17 -36.44
C THR A 33 -33.12 -24.34 -35.80
N VAL A 34 -32.53 -23.40 -36.54
CA VAL A 34 -31.47 -22.49 -36.03
C VAL A 34 -32.04 -21.50 -35.01
N LEU A 35 -33.25 -21.00 -35.22
CA LEU A 35 -33.91 -20.10 -34.27
C LEU A 35 -34.29 -20.83 -32.97
N LEU A 36 -34.73 -22.09 -33.05
CA LEU A 36 -35.09 -22.89 -31.89
C LEU A 36 -33.88 -23.26 -31.02
N THR A 37 -32.72 -23.53 -31.61
CA THR A 37 -31.50 -23.82 -30.83
C THR A 37 -30.94 -22.56 -30.16
N LEU A 38 -31.01 -21.41 -30.83
CA LEU A 38 -30.58 -20.13 -30.26
C LEU A 38 -31.47 -19.67 -29.11
N THR A 39 -32.80 -19.79 -29.22
CA THR A 39 -33.71 -19.46 -28.11
C THR A 39 -33.56 -20.41 -26.93
N TYR A 40 -33.29 -21.69 -27.19
CA TYR A 40 -33.01 -22.68 -26.15
C TYR A 40 -31.69 -22.38 -25.41
N LEU A 41 -30.61 -22.04 -26.13
CA LEU A 41 -29.34 -21.62 -25.53
C LEU A 41 -29.45 -20.31 -24.75
N PHE A 42 -30.22 -19.34 -25.24
CA PHE A 42 -30.50 -18.08 -24.54
C PHE A 42 -31.32 -18.31 -23.26
N SER A 43 -32.27 -19.26 -23.29
CA SER A 43 -33.07 -19.66 -22.12
C SER A 43 -32.24 -20.37 -21.05
N LEU A 44 -31.28 -21.21 -21.46
CA LEU A 44 -30.34 -21.86 -20.54
C LEU A 44 -29.36 -20.85 -19.90
N ALA A 45 -28.87 -19.87 -20.68
CA ALA A 45 -28.00 -18.82 -20.18
C ALA A 45 -28.69 -17.90 -19.15
N SER A 46 -29.97 -17.58 -19.36
CA SER A 46 -30.79 -16.81 -18.39
C SER A 46 -31.12 -17.57 -17.10
N SER A 47 -30.97 -18.90 -17.08
CA SER A 47 -31.29 -19.73 -15.91
C SER A 47 -30.12 -19.90 -14.92
N VAL A 48 -28.92 -19.42 -15.25
CA VAL A 48 -27.79 -19.48 -14.33
C VAL A 48 -27.95 -18.36 -13.30
N GLN A 49 -28.32 -18.73 -12.07
CA GLN A 49 -28.34 -17.78 -10.97
C GLN A 49 -26.92 -17.24 -10.72
N PRO A 50 -26.75 -15.94 -10.48
CA PRO A 50 -25.45 -15.41 -10.12
C PRO A 50 -24.94 -16.15 -8.87
N PRO A 51 -23.63 -16.44 -8.79
CA PRO A 51 -23.07 -17.07 -7.60
C PRO A 51 -23.43 -16.24 -6.37
N PRO A 52 -23.78 -16.88 -5.23
CA PRO A 52 -24.06 -16.14 -4.01
C PRO A 52 -22.85 -15.28 -3.62
N PRO A 53 -23.07 -14.05 -3.08
CA PRO A 53 -21.97 -13.20 -2.66
C PRO A 53 -21.12 -13.93 -1.61
N THR A 54 -19.82 -14.08 -1.88
CA THR A 54 -18.88 -14.54 -0.86
C THR A 54 -18.77 -13.49 0.23
N LYS A 55 -18.87 -13.90 1.51
CA LYS A 55 -18.65 -12.99 2.64
C LYS A 55 -17.20 -12.47 2.58
N SER A 56 -17.04 -11.15 2.53
CA SER A 56 -15.72 -10.51 2.55
C SER A 56 -14.98 -10.85 3.84
N PRO A 57 -13.65 -11.12 3.79
CA PRO A 57 -12.84 -11.29 5.00
C PRO A 57 -12.58 -9.96 5.73
N CYS A 58 -12.98 -8.83 5.14
CA CYS A 58 -12.75 -7.50 5.68
C CYS A 58 -13.99 -6.92 6.36
N PRO A 59 -13.82 -5.99 7.33
CA PRO A 59 -14.94 -5.24 7.91
C PRO A 59 -15.73 -4.47 6.84
N ASP A 60 -16.96 -4.07 7.19
CA ASP A 60 -17.82 -3.32 6.28
C ASP A 60 -17.14 -2.02 5.78
N GLY A 61 -17.25 -1.78 4.47
CA GLY A 61 -16.62 -0.64 3.80
C GLY A 61 -15.14 -0.81 3.47
N TYR A 62 -14.51 -1.93 3.88
CA TYR A 62 -13.15 -2.27 3.46
C TYR A 62 -13.15 -3.21 2.26
N ILE A 63 -12.20 -2.99 1.36
CA ILE A 63 -11.92 -3.82 0.19
C ILE A 63 -10.72 -4.72 0.53
N SER A 64 -10.87 -6.02 0.31
CA SER A 64 -9.79 -6.99 0.54
C SER A 64 -8.75 -6.96 -0.58
N TRP A 65 -7.48 -6.92 -0.19
CA TRP A 65 -6.35 -7.15 -1.07
C TRP A 65 -5.31 -8.02 -0.37
N TYR A 66 -5.14 -9.24 -0.87
CA TYR A 66 -4.32 -10.28 -0.24
C TYR A 66 -4.69 -10.50 1.24
N GLN A 67 -3.76 -10.25 2.17
CA GLN A 67 -3.97 -10.42 3.62
C GLN A 67 -4.33 -9.11 4.34
N ASN A 68 -4.66 -8.07 3.57
CA ASN A 68 -4.94 -6.72 4.07
C ASN A 68 -6.34 -6.26 3.64
N CYS A 69 -6.87 -5.33 4.42
CA CYS A 69 -8.13 -4.65 4.14
C CYS A 69 -7.84 -3.16 3.99
N TYR A 70 -8.35 -2.53 2.92
CA TYR A 70 -8.15 -1.11 2.66
C TYR A 70 -9.47 -0.36 2.56
N LYS A 71 -9.49 0.89 2.99
CA LYS A 71 -10.66 1.78 2.90
C LYS A 71 -10.22 3.20 2.59
N LEU A 72 -10.79 3.79 1.55
CA LEU A 72 -10.71 5.23 1.33
C LEU A 72 -11.77 5.93 2.17
N VAL A 73 -11.34 6.86 3.01
CA VAL A 73 -12.22 7.74 3.76
C VAL A 73 -12.22 9.11 3.08
N GLU A 74 -13.37 9.53 2.55
CA GLU A 74 -13.51 10.82 1.87
C GLU A 74 -13.56 12.02 2.83
N GLU A 75 -13.82 11.79 4.12
CA GLU A 75 -13.82 12.85 5.13
C GLU A 75 -12.42 13.44 5.27
N LEU A 76 -12.32 14.77 5.21
CA LEU A 76 -11.05 15.46 5.20
C LEU A 76 -10.48 15.55 6.61
N ALA A 77 -9.23 15.12 6.78
CA ALA A 77 -8.51 15.21 8.03
C ALA A 77 -7.05 15.62 7.80
N ILE A 78 -6.45 16.26 8.81
CA ILE A 78 -5.00 16.40 8.85
C ILE A 78 -4.36 15.03 9.10
N TRP A 79 -3.08 14.88 8.78
CA TRP A 79 -2.44 13.55 8.79
C TRP A 79 -2.51 12.85 10.16
N SER A 80 -2.35 13.59 11.26
CA SER A 80 -2.43 13.03 12.62
C SER A 80 -3.82 12.47 12.93
N ASP A 81 -4.87 13.22 12.56
CA ASP A 81 -6.25 12.87 12.87
C ASP A 81 -6.71 11.71 12.00
N ALA A 82 -6.28 11.68 10.74
CA ALA A 82 -6.48 10.55 9.83
C ALA A 82 -5.83 9.27 10.38
N GLN A 83 -4.60 9.37 10.89
CA GLN A 83 -3.91 8.25 11.53
C GLN A 83 -4.64 7.73 12.78
N ASP A 84 -5.16 8.63 13.61
CA ASP A 84 -5.92 8.25 14.80
C ASP A 84 -7.29 7.66 14.44
N ALA A 85 -7.94 8.13 13.37
CA ALA A 85 -9.15 7.55 12.84
C ALA A 85 -8.92 6.10 12.36
N CYS A 86 -7.87 5.84 11.58
CA CYS A 86 -7.55 4.47 11.15
C CYS A 86 -7.21 3.55 12.33
N LYS A 87 -6.54 4.07 13.38
CA LYS A 87 -6.29 3.31 14.62
C LYS A 87 -7.56 2.91 15.35
N LYS A 88 -8.58 3.78 15.39
CA LYS A 88 -9.89 3.48 15.98
C LYS A 88 -10.61 2.34 15.24
N GLU A 89 -10.38 2.19 13.95
CA GLU A 89 -10.88 1.07 13.14
C GLU A 89 -9.97 -0.18 13.19
N GLY A 90 -8.94 -0.19 14.04
CA GLY A 90 -8.05 -1.33 14.24
C GLY A 90 -6.89 -1.43 13.23
N GLY A 91 -6.70 -0.40 12.40
CA GLY A 91 -5.64 -0.32 11.39
C GLY A 91 -4.68 0.85 11.62
N ASN A 92 -4.07 1.31 10.53
CA ASN A 92 -3.27 2.52 10.45
C ASN A 92 -3.50 3.20 9.09
N LEU A 93 -2.95 4.40 8.88
CA LEU A 93 -2.80 4.89 7.51
C LEU A 93 -2.00 3.88 6.68
N ALA A 94 -2.36 3.74 5.41
CA ALA A 94 -1.86 2.65 4.58
C ALA A 94 -0.35 2.72 4.36
N SER A 95 0.34 1.62 4.67
CA SER A 95 1.68 1.31 4.17
C SER A 95 1.62 0.56 2.84
N ILE A 96 2.59 0.85 1.97
CA ILE A 96 2.76 0.23 0.65
C ILE A 96 4.05 -0.59 0.67
N ASP A 97 3.93 -1.91 0.57
CA ASP A 97 5.07 -2.85 0.70
C ASP A 97 5.78 -3.04 -0.65
N MET A 98 5.00 -3.16 -1.73
CA MET A 98 5.51 -3.49 -3.06
C MET A 98 4.65 -2.89 -4.18
N SER A 99 5.10 -3.02 -5.42
CA SER A 99 4.45 -2.49 -6.62
C SER A 99 3.00 -2.99 -6.82
N TYR A 100 2.68 -4.21 -6.41
CA TYR A 100 1.32 -4.75 -6.48
C TYR A 100 0.36 -4.04 -5.52
N ASP A 101 0.81 -3.75 -4.29
CA ASP A 101 0.05 -2.96 -3.33
C ASP A 101 -0.11 -1.52 -3.81
N GLN A 102 0.95 -0.95 -4.38
CA GLN A 102 0.95 0.38 -4.98
C GLN A 102 -0.15 0.50 -6.05
N ALA A 103 -0.21 -0.45 -6.99
CA ALA A 103 -1.22 -0.45 -8.05
C ALA A 103 -2.65 -0.57 -7.49
N PHE A 104 -2.86 -1.45 -6.49
CA PHE A 104 -4.16 -1.61 -5.85
C PHE A 104 -4.60 -0.31 -5.14
N VAL A 105 -3.72 0.28 -4.31
CA VAL A 105 -4.04 1.49 -3.54
C VAL A 105 -4.23 2.70 -4.46
N ALA A 106 -3.46 2.82 -5.55
CA ALA A 106 -3.70 3.82 -6.58
C ALA A 106 -5.12 3.67 -7.18
N GLY A 107 -5.54 2.44 -7.47
CA GLY A 107 -6.91 2.14 -7.90
C GLY A 107 -8.00 2.52 -6.88
N VAL A 108 -7.70 2.43 -5.57
CA VAL A 108 -8.58 2.92 -4.50
C VAL A 108 -8.65 4.46 -4.54
N VAL A 109 -7.54 5.16 -4.74
CA VAL A 109 -7.50 6.63 -4.86
C VAL A 109 -8.26 7.14 -6.10
N LEU A 110 -8.26 6.39 -7.21
CA LEU A 110 -9.05 6.74 -8.41
C LEU A 110 -10.55 6.87 -8.13
N GLN A 111 -11.07 6.16 -7.13
CA GLN A 111 -12.48 6.23 -6.74
C GLN A 111 -12.78 7.52 -5.97
N GLY A 112 -11.75 8.16 -5.43
CA GLY A 112 -11.82 9.44 -4.73
C GLY A 112 -11.75 10.65 -5.63
N LYS A 113 -11.83 11.84 -5.01
CA LYS A 113 -11.89 13.13 -5.71
C LYS A 113 -10.63 13.97 -5.55
N ALA A 114 -9.73 13.59 -4.64
CA ALA A 114 -8.56 14.37 -4.26
C ALA A 114 -7.44 13.45 -3.78
N ASP A 115 -6.22 14.00 -3.72
CA ASP A 115 -5.04 13.34 -3.17
C ASP A 115 -5.32 12.85 -1.75
N ALA A 116 -4.91 11.63 -1.44
CA ALA A 116 -5.25 10.96 -0.17
C ALA A 116 -4.00 10.70 0.68
N TRP A 117 -4.11 10.90 1.99
CA TRP A 117 -3.02 10.54 2.92
C TRP A 117 -2.71 9.05 2.90
N ILE A 118 -1.41 8.75 2.94
CA ILE A 118 -0.85 7.43 3.24
C ILE A 118 0.01 7.52 4.50
N GLY A 119 0.43 6.37 5.03
CA GLY A 119 1.08 6.28 6.34
C GLY A 119 2.54 6.73 6.40
N LEU A 120 3.13 7.18 5.28
CA LEU A 120 4.54 7.55 5.22
C LEU A 120 4.73 8.96 5.79
N ARG A 121 5.70 9.11 6.69
CA ARG A 121 6.03 10.40 7.29
C ARG A 121 7.54 10.56 7.49
N ARG A 122 8.02 11.78 7.32
CA ARG A 122 9.39 12.20 7.59
C ARG A 122 9.65 12.28 9.09
N MET A 123 10.80 11.77 9.50
CA MET A 123 11.28 11.74 10.86
C MET A 123 12.25 12.91 11.13
N VAL A 124 12.61 13.12 12.39
CA VAL A 124 13.49 14.23 12.82
C VAL A 124 14.88 14.14 12.16
N ASP A 125 15.38 12.92 11.95
CA ASP A 125 16.65 12.65 11.26
C ASP A 125 16.58 12.82 9.74
N GLY A 126 15.38 13.10 9.21
CA GLY A 126 15.11 13.29 7.80
C GLY A 126 14.83 12.02 6.99
N SER A 127 14.86 10.85 7.63
CA SER A 127 14.39 9.60 7.03
C SER A 127 12.85 9.59 6.91
N TYR A 128 12.31 8.71 6.05
CA TYR A 128 10.88 8.43 6.00
C TYR A 128 10.57 7.10 6.66
N SER A 129 9.44 7.01 7.36
CA SER A 129 8.99 5.79 8.04
C SER A 129 7.48 5.63 7.94
N TRP A 130 7.01 4.39 7.82
CA TRP A 130 5.59 4.08 7.88
C TRP A 130 5.07 4.17 9.32
N SER A 131 3.89 4.74 9.49
CA SER A 131 3.25 4.94 10.80
C SER A 131 2.83 3.65 11.51
N ASP A 132 2.73 2.56 10.76
CA ASP A 132 2.40 1.23 11.25
C ASP A 132 3.64 0.37 11.57
N GLY A 133 4.84 0.94 11.41
CA GLY A 133 6.11 0.28 11.70
C GLY A 133 6.60 -0.67 10.59
N TRP A 134 5.90 -0.76 9.46
CA TRP A 134 6.44 -1.49 8.31
C TRP A 134 7.76 -0.85 7.82
N PRO A 135 8.75 -1.65 7.42
CA PRO A 135 9.97 -1.12 6.81
C PRO A 135 9.67 -0.46 5.46
N VAL A 136 10.45 0.58 5.13
CA VAL A 136 10.35 1.27 3.83
C VAL A 136 11.29 0.57 2.84
N PHE A 137 10.76 -0.38 2.06
CA PHE A 137 11.50 -1.05 0.98
C PHE A 137 11.09 -0.59 -0.43
N PHE A 138 9.96 0.08 -0.54
CA PHE A 138 9.37 0.54 -1.79
C PHE A 138 8.99 2.01 -1.67
N THR A 139 9.21 2.77 -2.75
CA THR A 139 8.75 4.16 -2.88
C THR A 139 8.30 4.46 -4.30
N GLU A 140 7.22 5.23 -4.46
CA GLU A 140 6.71 5.67 -5.76
C GLU A 140 6.53 7.20 -5.78
N TRP A 141 7.62 7.94 -5.58
CA TRP A 141 7.58 9.41 -5.57
C TRP A 141 7.16 9.98 -6.93
N GLY A 142 6.39 11.06 -6.90
CA GLY A 142 6.02 11.83 -8.07
C GLY A 142 7.22 12.54 -8.69
N PRO A 143 7.08 13.05 -9.93
CA PRO A 143 8.15 13.76 -10.60
C PRO A 143 8.64 14.97 -9.78
N GLY A 144 9.89 14.92 -9.33
CA GLY A 144 10.53 15.99 -8.54
C GLY A 144 10.41 15.84 -7.02
N GLU A 145 9.68 14.83 -6.54
CA GLU A 145 9.48 14.58 -5.10
C GLU A 145 10.46 13.55 -4.54
N PRO A 146 10.73 13.55 -3.22
CA PRO A 146 10.24 14.51 -2.23
C PRO A 146 11.04 15.82 -2.24
N THR A 147 10.36 16.96 -2.16
CA THR A 147 10.98 18.29 -2.20
C THR A 147 11.33 18.85 -0.82
N ASN A 148 10.67 18.37 0.25
CA ASN A 148 10.81 18.85 1.62
C ASN A 148 10.66 20.38 1.75
N HIS A 149 9.84 21.01 0.91
CA HIS A 149 9.68 22.46 0.95
C HIS A 149 8.95 22.88 2.24
N ARG A 150 9.43 23.92 2.93
CA ARG A 150 8.71 24.58 4.06
C ARG A 150 8.20 23.62 5.17
N GLN A 151 8.99 22.62 5.56
CA GLN A 151 8.64 21.63 6.60
C GLN A 151 7.52 20.66 6.19
N GLU A 152 7.38 20.39 4.89
CA GLU A 152 6.64 19.25 4.38
C GLU A 152 7.26 17.93 4.88
N GLY A 153 6.41 16.95 5.13
CA GLY A 153 6.86 15.71 5.76
C GLY A 153 5.79 14.64 5.93
N CYS A 154 4.54 14.91 5.58
CA CYS A 154 3.50 13.90 5.51
C CYS A 154 3.19 13.58 4.05
N VAL A 155 2.99 12.31 3.73
CA VAL A 155 2.93 11.87 2.34
C VAL A 155 1.51 11.57 1.91
N SER A 156 1.10 12.13 0.77
CA SER A 156 -0.16 11.84 0.11
C SER A 156 0.07 11.21 -1.25
N MET A 157 -0.83 10.32 -1.65
CA MET A 157 -0.89 9.74 -2.99
C MET A 157 -1.75 10.63 -3.91
N HIS A 158 -1.26 10.88 -5.12
CA HIS A 158 -1.92 11.74 -6.08
C HIS A 158 -3.15 11.10 -6.74
N ALA A 159 -4.25 11.87 -6.78
CA ALA A 159 -5.43 11.57 -7.59
C ALA A 159 -5.39 12.22 -8.99
N SER A 160 -4.43 13.13 -9.24
CA SER A 160 -4.23 13.81 -10.52
C SER A 160 -4.10 12.85 -11.70
N LYS A 161 -4.69 13.18 -12.86
CA LYS A 161 -4.61 12.36 -14.08
C LYS A 161 -3.19 12.22 -14.66
N TRP A 162 -2.30 13.17 -14.40
CA TRP A 162 -0.98 13.22 -15.05
C TRP A 162 0.09 12.37 -14.36
N PHE A 163 -0.02 12.22 -13.05
CA PHE A 163 0.93 11.50 -12.19
C PHE A 163 0.18 10.68 -11.14
N HIS A 164 -0.95 10.12 -11.56
CA HIS A 164 -1.85 9.34 -10.71
C HIS A 164 -1.10 8.23 -9.97
N GLY A 165 -1.40 8.06 -8.68
CA GLY A 165 -0.83 7.00 -7.85
C GLY A 165 0.56 7.32 -7.32
N THR A 166 1.29 8.27 -7.89
CA THR A 166 2.60 8.69 -7.36
C THR A 166 2.43 9.51 -6.07
N TRP A 167 3.52 9.64 -5.30
CA TRP A 167 3.50 10.19 -3.95
C TRP A 167 4.08 11.60 -3.90
N ASN A 168 3.58 12.40 -2.97
CA ASN A 168 4.05 13.76 -2.72
C ASN A 168 4.20 13.99 -1.21
N ASP A 169 5.31 14.58 -0.78
CA ASP A 169 5.42 15.10 0.58
C ASP A 169 4.78 16.49 0.65
N THR A 170 3.82 16.63 1.55
CA THR A 170 3.08 17.87 1.72
C THR A 170 2.96 18.22 3.20
N LYS A 171 2.37 19.39 3.49
CA LYS A 171 2.25 19.87 4.86
C LYS A 171 1.24 19.01 5.60
N CYS A 172 1.66 18.51 6.76
CA CYS A 172 0.86 17.60 7.58
C CYS A 172 -0.48 18.17 8.07
N ASP A 173 -0.63 19.50 8.07
CA ASP A 173 -1.82 20.23 8.49
C ASP A 173 -2.84 20.47 7.36
N GLN A 174 -2.58 19.98 6.14
CA GLN A 174 -3.59 19.99 5.09
C GLN A 174 -4.68 18.95 5.37
N ALA A 175 -5.93 19.36 5.23
CA ALA A 175 -7.05 18.44 5.30
C ALA A 175 -7.20 17.68 3.97
N LYS A 176 -7.09 16.35 4.00
CA LYS A 176 -7.22 15.49 2.81
C LYS A 176 -8.05 14.24 3.14
N PRO A 177 -8.65 13.57 2.13
CA PRO A 177 -9.07 12.18 2.26
C PRO A 177 -7.89 11.30 2.70
N TYR A 178 -8.15 10.09 3.17
CA TYR A 178 -7.10 9.21 3.66
C TYR A 178 -7.42 7.73 3.48
N ILE A 179 -6.37 6.91 3.42
CA ILE A 179 -6.50 5.47 3.18
C ILE A 179 -6.12 4.72 4.46
N CYS A 180 -7.06 3.99 5.04
CA CYS A 180 -6.80 3.08 6.13
C CYS A 180 -6.42 1.69 5.61
N LYS A 181 -5.48 1.03 6.30
CA LYS A 181 -5.08 -0.36 6.10
C LYS A 181 -5.20 -1.12 7.40
N ILE A 182 -5.87 -2.27 7.36
CA ILE A 182 -5.88 -3.26 8.44
C ILE A 182 -5.11 -4.48 7.93
N SER A 183 -4.03 -4.85 8.60
CA SER A 183 -3.22 -6.03 8.28
C SER A 183 -3.53 -7.17 9.23
N SER A 184 -3.80 -8.34 8.67
CA SER A 184 -4.03 -9.57 9.44
C SER A 184 -2.83 -9.96 10.33
N GLY A 185 -1.61 -9.58 9.92
CA GLY A 185 -0.38 -9.81 10.68
C GLY A 185 -0.29 -9.04 12.01
N THR A 186 -0.98 -7.91 12.15
CA THR A 186 -0.97 -7.13 13.39
C THR A 186 -1.80 -7.83 14.48
N THR A 187 -2.84 -8.58 14.10
CA THR A 187 -3.64 -9.39 15.02
C THR A 187 -2.86 -10.61 15.50
N LEU A 188 -2.06 -11.24 14.63
CA LEU A 188 -1.20 -12.37 15.02
C LEU A 188 -0.10 -11.92 15.98
N CYS A 189 0.60 -10.81 15.72
CA CYS A 189 1.64 -10.33 16.64
C CYS A 189 1.06 -9.87 18.00
N LYS A 190 -0.13 -9.27 18.01
CA LYS A 190 -0.87 -8.94 19.25
C LYS A 190 -1.36 -10.20 20.00
N ALA A 191 -1.85 -11.22 19.29
CA ALA A 191 -2.29 -12.46 19.90
C ALA A 191 -1.10 -13.25 20.49
N LEU A 192 0.01 -13.32 19.76
CA LEU A 192 1.23 -14.02 20.19
C LEU A 192 1.89 -13.32 21.39
N THR A 193 1.95 -11.98 21.42
CA THR A 193 2.45 -11.25 22.60
C THR A 193 1.53 -11.39 23.82
N SER A 194 0.20 -11.52 23.64
CA SER A 194 -0.73 -11.76 24.75
C SER A 194 -0.60 -13.16 25.36
N HIS A 195 -0.28 -14.18 24.55
CA HIS A 195 -0.05 -15.54 25.01
C HIS A 195 1.29 -15.69 25.76
N PHE A 196 2.31 -14.89 25.44
CA PHE A 196 3.55 -14.84 26.21
C PHE A 196 3.47 -13.93 27.45
N CYS A 197 2.47 -13.05 27.55
CA CYS A 197 2.30 -12.16 28.72
C CYS A 197 1.37 -12.74 29.80
N SER A 198 0.57 -13.77 29.49
CA SER A 198 -0.49 -14.28 30.39
C SER A 198 -0.20 -15.66 31.03
N GLY A 199 1.01 -16.21 30.88
CA GLY A 199 1.33 -17.60 31.26
C GLY A 199 2.35 -17.74 32.40
N LEU A 200 1.85 -17.64 33.64
CA LEU A 200 2.26 -18.38 34.85
C LEU A 200 3.71 -18.90 34.96
N LEU A 201 4.55 -18.21 35.73
CA LEU A 201 5.62 -18.84 36.53
C LEU A 201 5.11 -18.93 37.97
N LEU A 202 4.41 -20.03 38.27
CA LEU A 202 4.16 -20.44 39.65
C LEU A 202 5.49 -20.78 40.32
N ALA A 203 5.69 -20.23 41.51
CA ALA A 203 6.83 -20.48 42.36
C ALA A 203 6.86 -21.92 42.91
N GLY A 204 8.08 -22.46 43.09
CA GLY A 204 8.42 -23.42 44.14
C GLY A 204 8.82 -24.83 43.68
N LEU A 205 10.11 -25.20 43.80
CA LEU A 205 10.66 -25.95 44.96
C LEU A 205 12.18 -26.19 44.77
N GLN A 206 12.92 -26.20 45.89
CA GLN A 206 14.37 -26.39 46.04
C GLN A 206 14.92 -27.64 45.31
N THR A 207 16.18 -27.65 44.86
CA THR A 207 17.30 -28.13 45.68
C THR A 207 18.59 -27.34 45.52
N LEU A 208 19.14 -26.95 46.68
CA LEU A 208 20.51 -26.51 46.92
C LEU A 208 21.50 -27.61 46.48
N LEU A 209 22.69 -27.20 46.00
CA LEU A 209 24.03 -27.77 46.28
C LEU A 209 25.10 -26.94 45.52
N PRO A 210 26.39 -26.94 45.95
CA PRO A 210 27.03 -25.72 46.42
C PRO A 210 28.11 -25.16 45.49
N VAL A 211 28.45 -23.90 45.77
CA VAL A 211 29.65 -23.19 45.36
C VAL A 211 30.90 -24.01 45.70
N SER A 212 31.79 -24.19 44.73
CA SER A 212 33.21 -24.48 44.97
C SER A 212 34.06 -23.52 44.14
N GLN A 213 34.60 -22.51 44.80
CA GLN A 213 35.73 -21.71 44.32
C GLN A 213 37.03 -22.46 44.61
N HIS A 214 37.92 -22.54 43.62
CA HIS A 214 39.39 -22.65 43.66
C HIS A 214 39.84 -22.98 42.22
N ARG A 215 40.88 -22.42 41.60
CA ARG A 215 42.02 -21.61 42.03
C ARG A 215 42.62 -20.95 40.77
N ALA A 216 43.37 -19.88 41.00
CA ALA A 216 44.04 -19.04 40.02
C ALA A 216 45.16 -19.71 39.20
N GLY A 217 45.40 -19.12 38.02
CA GLY A 217 46.74 -18.72 37.55
C GLY A 217 47.42 -19.61 36.50
N LEU A 218 47.71 -19.07 35.31
CA LEU A 218 49.04 -18.58 34.92
C LEU A 218 49.04 -18.08 33.45
N HIS A 219 49.67 -16.92 33.23
CA HIS A 219 50.58 -16.54 32.12
C HIS A 219 50.26 -17.02 30.67
N SER A 220 50.25 -16.19 29.62
CA SER A 220 51.41 -15.41 29.17
C SER A 220 51.07 -14.63 27.88
N GLN A 221 51.52 -13.37 27.85
CA GLN A 221 52.12 -12.63 26.72
C GLN A 221 51.30 -12.13 25.50
N GLN A 222 51.25 -10.80 25.50
CA GLN A 222 51.25 -9.84 24.40
C GLN A 222 52.29 -10.12 23.28
N SER A 223 51.90 -9.89 22.01
CA SER A 223 52.76 -9.37 20.92
C SER A 223 51.82 -8.86 19.81
N ARG A 224 51.59 -7.55 19.68
CA ARG A 224 52.36 -6.52 18.94
C ARG A 224 52.19 -6.59 17.40
N ALA A 225 51.39 -5.63 16.92
CA ALA A 225 51.51 -4.77 15.72
C ALA A 225 52.19 -5.27 14.42
N GLY A 226 51.45 -5.11 13.32
CA GLY A 226 51.90 -4.89 11.93
C GLY A 226 50.71 -4.33 11.15
N VAL A 227 50.57 -3.01 10.98
CA VAL A 227 51.08 -2.15 9.89
C VAL A 227 50.40 -2.41 8.52
N HIS A 228 49.68 -1.36 8.08
CA HIS A 228 49.08 -0.94 6.78
C HIS A 228 49.80 -1.37 5.47
N PRO A 229 49.18 -1.26 4.25
CA PRO A 229 48.50 -0.06 3.70
C PRO A 229 47.16 -0.28 2.96
N GLU A 230 46.20 0.63 3.13
CA GLU A 230 45.75 1.62 2.12
C GLU A 230 45.65 1.11 0.67
N LEU A 231 44.42 0.93 0.18
CA LEU A 231 44.10 0.99 -1.24
C LEU A 231 43.27 2.26 -1.50
N LYS A 232 43.95 3.37 -1.80
CA LYS A 232 43.37 4.54 -2.45
C LYS A 232 43.25 4.25 -3.94
N LEU A 233 42.03 4.16 -4.46
CA LEU A 233 41.81 4.34 -5.91
C LEU A 233 41.16 5.69 -6.16
N HIS A 234 41.84 6.44 -7.02
CA HIS A 234 41.63 7.81 -7.41
C HIS A 234 40.26 8.03 -8.08
N GLN A 235 39.51 9.03 -7.64
CA GLN A 235 38.56 9.72 -8.51
C GLN A 235 39.02 11.16 -8.69
N LYS A 236 39.58 11.41 -9.87
CA LYS A 236 40.13 12.69 -10.32
C LYS A 236 38.97 13.59 -10.74
N SER A 237 38.76 14.67 -10.01
CA SER A 237 37.96 15.82 -10.41
C SER A 237 38.77 16.71 -11.38
N PRO A 238 38.17 17.27 -12.44
CA PRO A 238 38.67 18.47 -13.08
C PRO A 238 37.73 19.68 -12.83
N HIS A 239 38.14 20.58 -11.94
CA HIS A 239 37.98 22.03 -12.13
C HIS A 239 39.05 22.47 -13.15
N LEU A 240 38.94 23.49 -14.01
CA LEU A 240 38.15 24.71 -14.13
C LEU A 240 38.23 25.05 -15.65
N ASP A 241 37.26 25.71 -16.28
CA ASP A 241 37.48 27.11 -16.63
C ASP A 241 36.18 27.79 -17.06
N ARG A 242 35.96 28.96 -16.46
CA ARG A 242 34.97 29.96 -16.83
C ARG A 242 35.66 30.96 -17.76
N PRO A 243 34.93 31.55 -18.73
CA PRO A 243 35.06 33.01 -18.84
C PRO A 243 33.71 33.70 -18.76
N HIS A 244 33.76 34.83 -18.06
CA HIS A 244 32.76 35.90 -18.05
C HIS A 244 32.37 36.34 -19.47
N GLN A 245 31.08 36.56 -19.69
CA GLN A 245 30.59 37.68 -20.52
C GLN A 245 29.11 38.00 -20.24
N ARG A 246 28.88 39.20 -19.72
CA ARG A 246 27.68 40.05 -19.85
C ARG A 246 28.23 41.50 -19.91
N PRO A 247 27.51 42.53 -20.40
CA PRO A 247 26.27 42.57 -21.18
C PRO A 247 26.37 43.48 -22.44
N LYS A 248 25.37 43.48 -23.34
CA LYS A 248 25.03 44.64 -24.18
C LYS A 248 23.52 44.73 -24.38
N LEU A 249 23.01 45.92 -24.03
CA LEU A 249 21.69 46.56 -24.21
C LEU A 249 20.42 45.72 -24.01
#